data_AF-A0A962Y2M4-F1
#
_entry.id   AF-A0A962Y2M4-F1
#
_cell.length_a   1.000
_cell.length_b   1.000
_cell.length_c   1.000
_cell.angle_alpha   90.00
_cell.angle_beta   90.00
_cell.angle_gamma   90.00
#
_symmetry.space_group_name_H-M   'P 1'
#
loop_
_entity.id
_entity.type
_entity.pdbx_description
1 polymer ?
#
loop_
_entity_poly.entity_id
_entity_poly.type
_entity_poly.pdbx_seq_one_letter_code
_entity_poly.pdbx_strand_id
1 'polypeptide(L)'
;MSENSTLPEQPFIGHLIELRDRLMRMVLAVFIIFLALFPFGNDIYVFIAKPLMAVMPAGTSMIATQVASPFLTPFKLALVTAVFVAMPYLLHQFWGFIAPGLYNHEKRLAIPLLASSVVLFYLGAVFAYLVVFPLVFAFLTGVAPEGVAVMTDITHYLDFVLTLFFAFGLAFEVPIATIVLVLAGATTPENLAGKRPYVIVGAFVIGMLLTPPDVISQTLLALPMWVLFEIGLLFSRLLMRDRQRKKADDEDGDEDGPAAGPSAGKDLAKPVAAAASAAGGETGAVQDGEFVPLDDHEMEDEFDRIEAEFEALDKAAGENDEVSDPSPDDQTEYDDAADINIAEEAPAKWSAEDAANMLDEEDFPARSATEALADAKLQQVAALRATGAESQARGLLYEVLSEGSASQKAVARNILEQIDN
;
A
#
# COMPACT_ATOMS: atom_id res chain seq x y z
N MET A 1 -23.35 37.25 39.73
CA MET A 1 -22.29 37.26 38.69
C MET A 1 -21.69 35.87 38.67
N SER A 2 -22.30 34.97 37.91
CA SER A 2 -21.82 33.62 37.69
C SER A 2 -21.29 33.58 36.26
N GLU A 3 -20.00 33.85 36.09
CA GLU A 3 -19.32 33.69 34.82
C GLU A 3 -19.25 32.20 34.50
N ASN A 4 -20.08 31.78 33.56
CA ASN A 4 -20.02 30.47 32.95
C ASN A 4 -18.85 30.49 31.96
N SER A 5 -17.68 29.99 32.37
CA SER A 5 -16.51 29.85 31.51
C SER A 5 -16.73 28.73 30.50
N THR A 6 -17.50 28.99 29.44
CA THR A 6 -17.55 28.13 28.26
C THR A 6 -16.19 28.22 27.57
N LEU A 7 -15.36 27.19 27.71
CA LEU A 7 -14.18 27.00 26.86
C LEU A 7 -14.63 27.13 25.40
N PRO A 8 -14.00 27.98 24.57
CA PRO A 8 -14.39 28.11 23.17
C PRO A 8 -14.03 26.80 22.48
N GLU A 9 -15.04 26.00 22.13
CA GLU A 9 -14.89 24.92 21.17
C GLU A 9 -14.23 25.52 19.93
N GLN A 10 -13.04 25.05 19.57
CA GLN A 10 -12.43 25.51 18.34
C GLN A 10 -13.36 25.11 17.19
N PRO A 11 -13.84 26.07 16.36
CA PRO A 11 -14.68 25.74 15.24
C PRO A 11 -13.96 24.73 14.34
N PHE A 12 -14.69 23.77 13.75
CA PHE A 12 -14.16 22.80 12.78
C PHE A 12 -13.24 23.44 11.72
N ILE A 13 -13.56 24.67 11.32
CA ILE A 13 -12.75 25.52 10.43
C ILE A 13 -11.34 25.79 11.00
N GLY A 14 -11.21 26.03 12.31
CA GLY A 14 -9.93 26.20 13.00
C GLY A 14 -9.06 24.94 12.93
N HIS A 15 -9.66 23.76 13.12
CA HIS A 15 -8.93 22.49 13.01
C HIS A 15 -8.45 22.23 11.58
N LEU A 16 -9.26 22.56 10.56
CA LEU A 16 -8.85 22.48 9.16
C LEU A 16 -7.72 23.46 8.80
N ILE A 17 -7.76 24.68 9.33
CA ILE A 17 -6.70 25.68 9.13
C ILE A 17 -5.39 25.18 9.76
N GLU A 18 -5.46 24.59 10.95
CA GLU A 18 -4.30 24.00 11.60
C GLU A 18 -3.68 22.86 10.77
N LEU A 19 -4.52 21.95 10.25
CA LEU A 19 -4.05 20.86 9.37
C LEU A 19 -3.31 21.40 8.15
N ARG A 20 -3.90 22.40 7.47
CA ARG A 20 -3.30 23.05 6.30
C ARG A 20 -1.93 23.66 6.64
N ASP A 21 -1.87 24.45 7.70
CA ASP A 21 -0.64 25.16 8.06
C ASP A 21 0.47 24.18 8.45
N ARG A 22 0.15 23.07 9.12
CA ARG A 22 1.09 21.98 9.43
C ARG A 22 1.52 21.26 8.16
N LEU A 23 0.59 20.94 7.25
CA LEU A 23 0.88 20.29 5.97
C LEU A 23 1.84 21.14 5.13
N MET A 24 1.62 22.44 5.02
CA MET A 24 2.51 23.34 4.28
C MET A 24 3.93 23.36 4.87
N ARG A 25 4.06 23.34 6.19
CA ARG A 25 5.37 23.26 6.85
C ARG A 25 6.06 21.90 6.61
N MET A 26 5.30 20.81 6.62
CA MET A 26 5.80 19.47 6.30
C MET A 26 6.32 19.40 4.87
N VAL A 27 5.53 19.89 3.90
CA VAL A 27 5.94 19.96 2.49
C VAL A 27 7.17 20.83 2.30
N LEU A 28 7.22 22.01 2.95
CA LEU A 28 8.38 22.90 2.87
C LEU A 28 9.65 22.26 3.45
N ALA A 29 9.55 21.55 4.58
CA ALA A 29 10.68 20.85 5.18
C ALA A 29 11.22 19.76 4.25
N VAL A 30 10.33 18.94 3.67
CA VAL A 30 10.70 17.92 2.68
C VAL A 30 11.35 18.57 1.46
N PHE A 31 10.80 19.66 0.96
CA PHE A 31 11.33 20.37 -0.21
C PHE A 31 12.75 20.91 0.02
N ILE A 32 13.01 21.50 1.19
CA ILE A 32 14.34 22.00 1.56
C ILE A 32 15.36 20.85 1.61
N ILE A 33 15.00 19.74 2.25
CA ILE A 33 15.87 18.55 2.33
C ILE A 33 16.07 17.94 0.94
N PHE A 34 15.03 17.90 0.12
CA PHE A 34 15.12 17.43 -1.25
C PHE A 34 16.13 18.23 -2.07
N LEU A 35 16.10 19.56 -2.01
CA LEU A 35 17.08 20.39 -2.72
C LEU A 35 18.52 20.12 -2.28
N ALA A 36 18.74 19.76 -1.01
CA ALA A 36 20.06 19.39 -0.49
C ALA A 36 20.49 17.98 -0.94
N LEU A 37 19.57 17.02 -1.06
CA LEU A 37 19.86 15.64 -1.46
C LEU A 37 19.87 15.43 -2.98
N PHE A 38 19.20 16.30 -3.74
CA PHE A 38 19.04 16.17 -5.19
C PHE A 38 20.36 15.94 -5.95
N PRO A 39 21.49 16.65 -5.66
CA PRO A 39 22.76 16.41 -6.33
C PRO A 39 23.34 15.00 -6.10
N PHE A 40 22.94 14.32 -5.03
CA PHE A 40 23.44 13.02 -4.60
C PHE A 40 22.53 11.86 -5.02
N GLY A 41 21.49 12.10 -5.83
CA GLY A 41 20.49 11.08 -6.19
C GLY A 41 21.08 9.79 -6.78
N ASN A 42 22.14 9.90 -7.59
CA ASN A 42 22.83 8.73 -8.16
C ASN A 42 23.57 7.92 -7.11
N ASP A 43 24.26 8.57 -6.17
CA ASP A 43 25.00 7.89 -5.10
C ASP A 43 24.04 7.16 -4.15
N ILE A 44 22.90 7.80 -3.85
CA ILE A 44 21.83 7.20 -3.04
C ILE A 44 21.25 5.98 -3.78
N TYR A 45 21.05 6.07 -5.10
CA TYR A 45 20.57 4.94 -5.91
C TYR A 45 21.50 3.74 -5.82
N VAL A 46 22.80 3.95 -6.04
CA VAL A 46 23.79 2.88 -5.96
C VAL A 46 23.80 2.26 -4.56
N PHE A 47 23.64 3.06 -3.50
CA PHE A 47 23.55 2.55 -2.13
C PHE A 47 22.32 1.66 -1.90
N ILE A 48 21.14 2.11 -2.34
CA ILE A 48 19.90 1.34 -2.20
C ILE A 48 19.93 0.07 -3.04
N ALA A 49 20.53 0.10 -4.23
CA ALA A 49 20.62 -1.03 -5.16
C ALA A 49 21.58 -2.15 -4.73
N LYS A 50 22.44 -1.93 -3.73
CA LYS A 50 23.45 -2.92 -3.30
C LYS A 50 22.89 -4.31 -2.98
N PRO A 51 21.79 -4.47 -2.23
CA PRO A 51 21.26 -5.79 -1.89
C PRO A 51 20.80 -6.56 -3.13
N LEU A 52 20.22 -5.87 -4.13
CA LEU A 52 19.84 -6.49 -5.39
C LEU A 52 21.07 -6.89 -6.21
N MET A 53 22.06 -5.99 -6.33
CA MET A 53 23.30 -6.29 -7.04
C MET A 53 24.06 -7.48 -6.46
N ALA A 54 23.93 -7.75 -5.16
CA ALA A 54 24.57 -8.89 -4.49
C ALA A 54 23.92 -10.25 -4.80
N VAL A 55 22.64 -10.27 -5.17
CA VAL A 55 21.91 -11.51 -5.50
C VAL A 55 21.78 -11.76 -7.00
N MET A 56 22.15 -10.78 -7.83
CA MET A 56 22.17 -10.95 -9.28
C MET A 56 23.37 -11.79 -9.75
N PRO A 57 23.21 -12.64 -10.78
CA PRO A 57 24.32 -13.40 -11.37
C PRO A 57 25.45 -12.50 -11.86
N ALA A 58 26.69 -12.98 -11.75
CA ALA A 58 27.85 -12.24 -12.24
C ALA A 58 27.72 -11.95 -13.75
N GLY A 59 27.69 -10.66 -14.12
CA GLY A 59 27.62 -10.20 -15.51
C GLY A 59 26.25 -9.67 -15.96
N THR A 60 25.21 -9.72 -15.12
CA THR A 60 23.93 -9.05 -15.41
C THR A 60 23.93 -7.60 -14.93
N SER A 61 23.45 -6.67 -15.76
CA SER A 61 23.26 -5.26 -15.42
C SER A 61 21.78 -4.92 -15.37
N MET A 62 21.41 -3.96 -14.52
CA MET A 62 20.06 -3.38 -14.58
C MET A 62 19.90 -2.61 -15.90
N ILE A 63 18.69 -2.68 -16.46
CA ILE A 63 18.35 -2.03 -17.72
C ILE A 63 17.43 -0.84 -17.47
N ALA A 64 17.39 0.08 -18.43
CA ALA A 64 16.39 1.13 -18.49
C ALA A 64 15.51 0.88 -19.72
N THR A 65 14.27 0.47 -19.50
CA THR A 65 13.28 0.23 -20.56
C THR A 65 12.73 1.53 -21.13
N GLN A 66 12.63 2.58 -20.31
CA GLN A 66 12.19 3.90 -20.74
C GLN A 66 13.36 4.86 -20.90
N VAL A 67 13.28 5.73 -21.92
CA VAL A 67 14.30 6.73 -22.22
C VAL A 67 14.50 7.72 -21.06
N ALA A 68 13.42 8.03 -20.35
CA ALA A 68 13.45 8.98 -19.23
C ALA A 68 13.92 8.35 -17.90
N SER A 69 13.97 7.02 -17.78
CA SER A 69 14.26 6.33 -16.52
C SER A 69 15.59 6.76 -15.87
N PRO A 70 16.72 6.91 -16.60
CA PRO A 70 17.98 7.34 -15.99
C PRO A 70 17.94 8.74 -15.39
N PHE A 71 17.03 9.60 -15.85
CA PHE A 71 16.85 10.96 -15.34
C PHE A 71 15.83 11.02 -14.19
N LEU A 72 14.68 10.35 -14.34
CA LEU A 72 13.59 10.42 -13.37
C LEU A 72 13.83 9.55 -12.13
N THR A 73 14.53 8.43 -12.26
CA THR A 73 14.76 7.48 -11.17
C THR A 73 15.56 8.11 -10.01
N PRO A 74 16.71 8.76 -10.25
CA PRO A 74 17.44 9.44 -9.16
C PRO A 74 16.65 10.59 -8.55
N PHE A 75 15.87 11.34 -9.35
CA PHE A 75 14.99 12.41 -8.85
C PHE A 75 13.92 11.87 -7.89
N LYS A 76 13.20 10.82 -8.31
CA LYS A 76 12.16 10.16 -7.51
C LYS A 76 12.74 9.63 -6.20
N LEU A 77 13.90 8.98 -6.26
CA LEU A 77 14.59 8.46 -5.08
C LEU A 77 15.04 9.58 -4.13
N ALA A 78 15.60 10.67 -4.64
CA ALA A 78 16.01 11.79 -3.80
C ALA A 78 14.81 12.43 -3.08
N LEU A 79 13.66 12.55 -3.75
CA LEU A 79 12.43 13.04 -3.14
C LEU A 79 11.94 12.13 -2.01
N VAL A 80 11.88 10.82 -2.24
CA VAL A 80 11.44 9.89 -1.19
C VAL A 80 12.46 9.83 -0.05
N THR A 81 13.76 9.85 -0.35
CA THR A 81 14.80 9.90 0.68
C THR A 81 14.67 11.17 1.53
N ALA A 82 14.33 12.31 0.92
CA ALA A 82 14.06 13.54 1.64
C ALA A 82 12.85 13.41 2.58
N VAL A 83 11.79 12.72 2.16
CA VAL A 83 10.65 12.39 3.03
C VAL A 83 11.10 11.57 4.23
N PHE A 84 11.93 10.54 4.04
CA PHE A 84 12.46 9.69 5.12
C PHE A 84 13.38 10.45 6.09
N VAL A 85 14.22 11.35 5.58
CA VAL A 85 15.06 12.22 6.42
C VAL A 85 14.21 13.25 7.18
N ALA A 86 13.12 13.72 6.58
CA ALA A 86 12.18 14.65 7.21
C ALA A 86 11.28 14.01 8.28
N MET A 87 11.24 12.67 8.38
CA MET A 87 10.30 11.96 9.26
C MET A 87 10.24 12.42 10.72
N PRO A 88 11.35 12.75 11.40
CA PRO A 88 11.29 13.29 12.76
C PRO A 88 10.42 14.54 12.86
N TYR A 89 10.52 15.42 11.86
CA TYR A 89 9.71 16.62 11.78
C TYR A 89 8.27 16.32 11.32
N LEU A 90 8.08 15.41 10.36
CA LEU A 90 6.75 15.02 9.89
C LEU A 90 5.93 14.40 11.03
N LEU A 91 6.50 13.44 11.74
CA LEU A 91 5.87 12.84 12.91
C LEU A 91 5.59 13.89 13.97
N HIS A 92 6.55 14.78 14.29
CA HIS A 92 6.29 15.86 15.25
C HIS A 92 5.07 16.73 14.85
N GLN A 93 4.95 17.12 13.57
CA GLN A 93 3.82 17.91 13.09
C GLN A 93 2.50 17.12 13.12
N PHE A 94 2.53 15.85 12.74
CA PHE A 94 1.38 14.95 12.76
C PHE A 94 0.87 14.72 14.19
N TRP A 95 1.77 14.40 15.12
CA TRP A 95 1.45 14.22 16.53
C TRP A 95 0.94 15.49 17.19
N GLY A 96 1.50 16.64 16.84
CA GLY A 96 0.99 17.91 17.34
C GLY A 96 -0.41 18.25 16.83
N PHE A 97 -0.89 17.65 15.74
CA PHE A 97 -2.25 17.82 15.22
C PHE A 97 -3.25 16.87 15.89
N ILE A 98 -2.84 15.62 16.17
CA ILE A 98 -3.63 14.64 16.92
C ILE A 98 -3.75 15.03 18.40
N ALA A 99 -2.78 15.82 18.88
CA ALA A 99 -2.62 16.23 20.25
C ALA A 99 -3.85 16.76 21.02
N PRO A 100 -4.76 17.56 20.44
CA PRO A 100 -5.79 18.22 21.23
C PRO A 100 -6.67 17.26 22.05
N GLY A 101 -6.84 16.01 21.62
CA GLY A 101 -7.65 15.00 22.30
C GLY A 101 -6.96 14.22 23.44
N LEU A 102 -5.62 14.13 23.45
CA LEU A 102 -4.86 13.32 24.42
C LEU A 102 -4.12 14.16 25.48
N TYR A 103 -3.97 15.47 25.23
CA TYR A 103 -2.92 16.30 25.87
C TYR A 103 -3.31 16.99 27.17
N ASN A 104 -4.57 16.89 27.61
CA ASN A 104 -5.04 17.69 28.75
C ASN A 104 -4.55 17.18 30.11
N HIS A 105 -4.15 15.90 30.23
CA HIS A 105 -3.77 15.33 31.53
C HIS A 105 -2.38 14.64 31.58
N GLU A 106 -1.73 14.30 30.46
CA GLU A 106 -0.44 13.55 30.47
C GLU A 106 0.56 13.96 29.38
N LYS A 107 0.93 15.24 29.32
CA LYS A 107 2.00 15.75 28.43
C LYS A 107 3.33 14.96 28.52
N ARG A 108 3.58 14.30 29.65
CA ARG A 108 4.79 13.50 29.90
C ARG A 108 4.87 12.21 29.06
N LEU A 109 3.74 11.64 28.61
CA LEU A 109 3.74 10.42 27.78
C LEU A 109 3.84 10.73 26.28
N ALA A 110 3.48 11.94 25.85
CA ALA A 110 3.55 12.32 24.45
C ALA A 110 4.99 12.36 23.90
N ILE A 111 5.94 12.87 24.68
CA ILE A 111 7.36 12.97 24.28
C ILE A 111 8.01 11.59 24.08
N PRO A 112 7.98 10.64 25.04
CA PRO A 112 8.57 9.33 24.84
C PRO A 112 7.87 8.54 23.74
N LEU A 113 6.57 8.74 23.53
CA LEU A 113 5.82 8.11 22.45
C LEU A 113 6.26 8.64 21.07
N LEU A 114 6.40 9.97 20.92
CA LEU A 114 6.95 10.59 19.70
C LEU A 114 8.41 10.16 19.46
N ALA A 115 9.23 10.09 20.49
CA ALA A 115 10.60 9.59 20.34
C ALA A 115 10.61 8.11 19.92
N SER A 116 9.71 7.31 20.49
CA SER A 116 9.58 5.89 20.14
C SER A 116 9.11 5.71 18.70
N SER A 117 8.14 6.50 18.21
CA SER A 117 7.70 6.43 16.79
C SER A 117 8.84 6.74 15.84
N VAL A 118 9.57 7.84 16.06
CA VAL A 118 10.74 8.18 15.23
C VAL A 118 11.76 7.03 15.18
N VAL A 119 12.05 6.41 16.33
CA VAL A 119 12.95 5.24 16.39
C VAL A 119 12.36 4.04 15.66
N LEU A 120 11.07 3.76 15.85
CA LEU A 120 10.37 2.63 15.21
C LEU A 120 10.32 2.79 13.70
N PHE A 121 10.07 4.00 13.19
CA PHE A 121 10.09 4.29 11.77
C PHE A 121 11.45 3.96 11.14
N TYR A 122 12.55 4.44 11.74
CA TYR A 122 13.89 4.15 11.23
C TYR A 122 14.26 2.68 11.41
N LEU A 123 13.82 2.04 12.50
CA LEU A 123 13.97 0.60 12.67
C LEU A 123 13.23 -0.17 11.56
N GLY A 124 12.03 0.28 11.18
CA GLY A 124 11.25 -0.28 10.08
C GLY A 124 11.95 -0.11 8.73
N ALA A 125 12.51 1.08 8.47
CA ALA A 125 13.31 1.30 7.26
C ALA A 125 14.56 0.39 7.21
N VAL A 126 15.29 0.26 8.33
CA VAL A 126 16.45 -0.64 8.43
C VAL A 126 16.03 -2.10 8.28
N PHE A 127 14.90 -2.50 8.88
CA PHE A 127 14.35 -3.84 8.75
C PHE A 127 13.97 -4.18 7.31
N ALA A 128 13.33 -3.24 6.60
CA ALA A 128 13.02 -3.39 5.18
C ALA A 128 14.29 -3.62 4.34
N TYR A 129 15.33 -2.80 4.57
CA TYR A 129 16.58 -2.89 3.80
C TYR A 129 17.41 -4.15 4.10
N LEU A 130 17.55 -4.53 5.38
CA LEU A 130 18.44 -5.61 5.81
C LEU A 130 17.78 -7.00 5.82
N VAL A 131 16.48 -7.07 6.08
CA VAL A 131 15.78 -8.36 6.25
C VAL A 131 14.85 -8.62 5.07
N VAL A 132 14.00 -7.66 4.73
CA VAL A 132 12.95 -7.88 3.74
C VAL A 132 13.52 -7.97 2.33
N PHE A 133 14.36 -7.01 1.92
CA PHE A 133 14.90 -6.99 0.56
C PHE A 133 15.67 -8.26 0.19
N PRO A 134 16.65 -8.75 0.99
CA PRO A 134 17.35 -9.97 0.64
C PRO A 134 16.42 -11.17 0.52
N LEU A 135 15.39 -11.25 1.38
CA LEU A 135 14.48 -12.38 1.43
C LEU A 135 13.54 -12.41 0.22
N VAL A 136 12.98 -11.27 -0.17
CA VAL A 136 12.15 -11.19 -1.37
C VAL A 136 12.97 -11.36 -2.64
N PHE A 137 14.14 -10.73 -2.76
CA PHE A 137 14.96 -10.90 -3.96
C PHE A 137 15.57 -12.29 -4.09
N ALA A 138 15.94 -12.95 -2.99
CA ALA A 138 16.37 -14.34 -3.01
C ALA A 138 15.24 -15.27 -3.48
N PHE A 139 14.00 -15.00 -3.07
CA PHE A 139 12.85 -15.72 -3.57
C PHE A 139 12.63 -15.47 -5.07
N LEU A 140 12.56 -14.21 -5.51
CA LEU A 140 12.30 -13.84 -6.91
C LEU A 140 13.37 -14.37 -7.88
N THR A 141 14.63 -14.40 -7.45
CA THR A 141 15.73 -14.94 -8.27
C THR A 141 15.81 -16.47 -8.19
N GLY A 142 15.41 -17.07 -7.06
CA GLY A 142 15.44 -18.52 -6.86
C GLY A 142 14.34 -19.29 -7.58
N VAL A 143 13.21 -18.65 -7.91
CA VAL A 143 12.12 -19.27 -8.70
C VAL A 143 12.32 -19.15 -10.22
N ALA A 144 13.35 -18.42 -10.67
CA ALA A 144 13.62 -18.23 -12.09
C ALA A 144 14.05 -19.57 -12.73
N PRO A 145 13.45 -19.97 -13.88
CA PRO A 145 13.84 -21.18 -14.59
C PRO A 145 15.31 -21.16 -15.04
N GLU A 146 15.96 -22.32 -15.02
CA GLU A 146 17.32 -22.45 -15.55
C GLU A 146 17.39 -22.02 -17.03
N GLY A 147 18.32 -21.12 -17.34
CA GLY A 147 18.52 -20.59 -18.71
C GLY A 147 17.80 -19.28 -19.02
N VAL A 148 17.00 -18.73 -18.09
CA VAL A 148 16.38 -17.39 -18.25
C VAL A 148 17.24 -16.33 -17.57
N ALA A 149 17.75 -15.37 -18.34
CA ALA A 149 18.45 -14.22 -17.79
C ALA A 149 17.46 -13.25 -17.12
N VAL A 150 17.49 -13.16 -15.80
CA VAL A 150 16.69 -12.20 -15.04
C VAL A 150 17.31 -10.80 -15.22
N MET A 151 16.65 -9.95 -15.98
CA MET A 151 17.02 -8.54 -16.14
C MET A 151 16.01 -7.65 -15.43
N THR A 152 16.49 -6.82 -14.50
CA THR A 152 15.64 -5.91 -13.73
C THR A 152 15.73 -4.50 -14.28
N ASP A 153 14.57 -3.86 -14.46
CA ASP A 153 14.48 -2.44 -14.84
C ASP A 153 14.72 -1.53 -13.62
N ILE A 154 15.48 -0.46 -13.81
CA ILE A 154 15.85 0.49 -12.74
C ILE A 154 14.65 1.16 -12.07
N THR A 155 13.59 1.43 -12.84
CA THR A 155 12.37 2.12 -12.39
C THR A 155 11.49 1.16 -11.63
N HIS A 156 11.21 -0.02 -12.19
CA HIS A 156 10.40 -1.04 -11.53
C HIS A 156 11.03 -1.53 -10.23
N TYR A 157 12.36 -1.72 -10.24
CA TYR A 157 13.10 -2.00 -9.01
C TYR A 157 12.92 -0.91 -7.96
N LEU A 158 13.15 0.36 -8.36
CA LEU A 158 13.04 1.47 -7.44
C LEU A 158 11.62 1.56 -6.88
N ASP A 159 10.61 1.47 -7.73
CA ASP A 159 9.21 1.58 -7.35
C ASP A 159 8.80 0.51 -6.35
N PHE A 160 9.23 -0.74 -6.59
CA PHE A 160 9.05 -1.83 -5.66
C PHE A 160 9.70 -1.52 -4.30
N VAL A 161 10.99 -1.16 -4.31
CA VAL A 161 11.76 -0.87 -3.09
C VAL A 161 11.20 0.32 -2.31
N LEU A 162 10.83 1.40 -2.99
CA LEU A 162 10.22 2.59 -2.35
C LEU A 162 8.87 2.25 -1.74
N THR A 163 8.04 1.47 -2.41
CA THR A 163 6.73 1.06 -1.89
C THR A 163 6.91 0.19 -0.65
N LEU A 164 7.86 -0.76 -0.65
CA LEU A 164 8.19 -1.55 0.54
C LEU A 164 8.70 -0.68 1.70
N PHE A 165 9.59 0.27 1.43
CA PHE A 165 10.08 1.21 2.45
C PHE A 165 8.94 1.98 3.10
N PHE A 166 8.01 2.52 2.31
CA PHE A 166 6.84 3.22 2.84
C PHE A 166 5.94 2.29 3.63
N ALA A 167 5.64 1.11 3.10
CA ALA A 167 4.74 0.18 3.77
C ALA A 167 5.32 -0.33 5.09
N PHE A 168 6.59 -0.73 5.13
CA PHE A 168 7.23 -1.16 6.38
C PHE A 168 7.51 0.00 7.32
N GLY A 169 7.89 1.18 6.83
CA GLY A 169 8.04 2.38 7.64
C GLY A 169 6.73 2.74 8.37
N LEU A 170 5.60 2.70 7.65
CA LEU A 170 4.28 2.93 8.23
C LEU A 170 3.78 1.74 9.07
N ALA A 171 4.08 0.50 8.69
CA ALA A 171 3.71 -0.68 9.47
C ALA A 171 4.39 -0.68 10.84
N PHE A 172 5.62 -0.19 10.92
CA PHE A 172 6.32 -0.02 12.20
C PHE A 172 5.73 1.08 13.07
N GLU A 173 4.81 1.91 12.56
CA GLU A 173 4.02 2.85 13.38
C GLU A 173 2.75 2.21 13.97
N VAL A 174 2.34 1.03 13.49
CA VAL A 174 1.16 0.30 14.00
C VAL A 174 1.21 0.07 15.51
N PRO A 175 2.35 -0.33 16.14
CA PRO A 175 2.41 -0.49 17.58
C PRO A 175 2.10 0.81 18.33
N ILE A 176 2.64 1.95 17.86
CA ILE A 176 2.42 3.26 18.46
C ILE A 176 0.96 3.70 18.27
N ALA A 177 0.43 3.55 17.06
CA ALA A 177 -0.97 3.85 16.76
C ALA A 177 -1.92 3.04 17.66
N THR A 178 -1.63 1.75 17.85
CA THR A 178 -2.40 0.83 18.72
C THR A 178 -2.38 1.31 20.18
N ILE A 179 -1.19 1.66 20.71
CA ILE A 179 -1.06 2.20 22.06
C ILE A 179 -1.89 3.48 22.18
N VAL A 180 -1.74 4.43 21.26
CA VAL A 180 -2.45 5.71 21.34
C VAL A 180 -3.97 5.56 21.26
N LEU A 181 -4.49 4.69 20.40
CA LEU A 181 -5.94 4.43 20.33
C LEU A 181 -6.49 3.96 21.68
N VAL A 182 -5.73 3.10 22.37
CA VAL A 182 -6.08 2.63 23.71
C VAL A 182 -5.94 3.75 24.75
N LEU A 183 -4.84 4.52 24.72
CA LEU A 183 -4.63 5.60 25.69
C LEU A 183 -5.63 6.76 25.53
N ALA A 184 -6.10 7.00 24.30
CA ALA A 184 -7.13 7.99 24.00
C ALA A 184 -8.53 7.52 24.40
N GLY A 185 -8.71 6.26 24.80
CA GLY A 185 -10.01 5.70 25.15
C GLY A 185 -10.91 5.41 23.93
N ALA A 186 -10.38 5.48 22.71
CA ALA A 186 -11.14 5.16 21.49
C ALA A 186 -11.47 3.66 21.38
N THR A 187 -10.68 2.81 22.04
CA THR A 187 -10.88 1.37 22.08
C THR A 187 -10.20 0.75 23.30
N THR A 188 -10.47 -0.52 23.59
CA THR A 188 -9.80 -1.29 24.64
C THR A 188 -8.91 -2.38 24.06
N PRO A 189 -7.88 -2.85 24.77
CA PRO A 189 -7.05 -3.96 24.32
C PRO A 189 -7.83 -5.25 24.10
N GLU A 190 -8.95 -5.45 24.79
CA GLU A 190 -9.83 -6.60 24.62
C GLU A 190 -10.59 -6.50 23.29
N ASN A 191 -11.11 -5.32 22.97
CA ASN A 191 -11.81 -5.06 21.71
C ASN A 191 -10.85 -5.20 20.51
N LEU A 192 -9.64 -4.64 20.61
CA LEU A 192 -8.60 -4.81 19.59
C LEU A 192 -8.16 -6.27 19.44
N ALA A 193 -8.12 -7.04 20.52
CA ALA A 193 -7.83 -8.47 20.45
C ALA A 193 -8.92 -9.25 19.71
N GLY A 194 -10.20 -8.86 19.85
CA GLY A 194 -11.29 -9.44 19.06
C GLY A 194 -11.15 -9.17 17.56
N LYS A 195 -10.47 -8.08 17.17
CA LYS A 195 -10.30 -7.65 15.77
C LYS A 195 -9.05 -8.22 15.07
N ARG A 196 -8.35 -9.20 15.67
CA ARG A 196 -7.19 -9.87 15.06
C ARG A 196 -7.44 -10.37 13.63
N PRO A 197 -8.58 -11.03 13.31
CA PRO A 197 -8.81 -11.52 11.95
C PRO A 197 -8.78 -10.40 10.92
N TYR A 198 -9.36 -9.23 11.22
CA TYR A 198 -9.34 -8.08 10.31
C TYR A 198 -7.93 -7.52 10.10
N VAL A 199 -7.10 -7.47 11.14
CA VAL A 199 -5.71 -7.00 11.02
C VAL A 199 -4.88 -7.98 10.20
N ILE A 200 -5.08 -9.28 10.39
CA ILE A 200 -4.42 -10.32 9.60
C ILE A 200 -4.81 -10.17 8.13
N VAL A 201 -6.11 -10.07 7.82
CA VAL A 201 -6.57 -9.83 6.44
C VAL A 201 -5.97 -8.55 5.87
N GLY A 202 -5.97 -7.45 6.62
CA GLY A 202 -5.33 -6.20 6.20
C GLY A 202 -3.83 -6.33 5.91
N ALA A 203 -3.10 -7.08 6.74
CA ALA A 203 -1.68 -7.36 6.51
C ALA A 203 -1.46 -8.20 5.24
N PHE A 204 -2.31 -9.19 4.97
CA PHE A 204 -2.26 -9.96 3.73
C PHE A 204 -2.65 -9.14 2.49
N VAL A 205 -3.59 -8.21 2.61
CA VAL A 205 -3.96 -7.28 1.53
C VAL A 205 -2.80 -6.33 1.23
N ILE A 206 -2.15 -5.77 2.25
CA ILE A 206 -0.95 -4.96 2.05
C ILE A 206 0.15 -5.82 1.42
N GLY A 207 0.36 -7.05 1.90
CA GLY A 207 1.31 -8.00 1.30
C GLY A 207 1.02 -8.20 -0.19
N MET A 208 -0.24 -8.43 -0.57
CA MET A 208 -0.68 -8.61 -1.95
C MET A 208 -0.47 -7.37 -2.81
N LEU A 209 -0.57 -6.16 -2.25
CA LEU A 209 -0.30 -4.92 -2.98
C LEU A 209 1.19 -4.68 -3.19
N LEU A 210 2.02 -5.17 -2.27
CA LEU A 210 3.47 -4.94 -2.28
C LEU A 210 4.21 -5.98 -3.09
N THR A 211 3.78 -7.23 -3.06
CA THR A 211 4.38 -8.31 -3.85
C THR A 211 3.50 -8.61 -5.06
N PRO A 212 4.06 -9.12 -6.16
CA PRO A 212 3.28 -9.81 -7.18
C PRO A 212 2.38 -10.90 -6.56
N PRO A 213 1.42 -11.49 -7.30
CA PRO A 213 0.55 -12.56 -6.79
C PRO A 213 1.34 -13.85 -6.51
N ASP A 214 2.08 -13.84 -5.40
CA ASP A 214 2.90 -14.92 -4.87
C ASP A 214 2.63 -15.06 -3.37
N VAL A 215 2.11 -16.23 -2.99
CA VAL A 215 1.70 -16.54 -1.61
C VAL A 215 2.89 -16.54 -0.65
N ILE A 216 4.07 -16.95 -1.09
CA ILE A 216 5.25 -17.07 -0.22
C ILE A 216 5.74 -15.69 0.18
N SER A 217 6.04 -14.82 -0.79
CA SER A 217 6.47 -13.44 -0.54
C SER A 217 5.38 -12.64 0.16
N GLN A 218 4.11 -12.83 -0.20
CA GLN A 218 2.99 -12.18 0.48
C GLN A 218 2.95 -12.54 1.98
N THR A 219 3.07 -13.83 2.31
CA THR A 219 3.04 -14.31 3.70
C THR A 219 4.24 -13.81 4.49
N LEU A 220 5.41 -13.81 3.84
CA LEU A 220 6.66 -13.32 4.37
C LEU A 220 6.61 -11.83 4.76
N LEU A 221 5.87 -11.01 4.01
CA LEU A 221 5.65 -9.60 4.35
C LEU A 221 4.53 -9.41 5.38
N ALA A 222 3.46 -10.20 5.29
CA ALA A 222 2.30 -10.09 6.18
C ALA A 222 2.62 -10.47 7.64
N LEU A 223 3.46 -11.49 7.84
CA LEU A 223 3.79 -12.00 9.17
C LEU A 223 4.50 -10.95 10.06
N PRO A 224 5.53 -10.22 9.60
CA PRO A 224 6.09 -9.10 10.36
C PRO A 224 5.06 -8.03 10.74
N MET A 225 4.13 -7.68 9.84
CA MET A 225 3.08 -6.70 10.13
C MET A 225 2.12 -7.18 11.23
N TRP A 226 1.73 -8.45 11.19
CA TRP A 226 0.93 -9.06 12.24
C TRP A 226 1.65 -9.09 13.60
N VAL A 227 2.94 -9.44 13.60
CA VAL A 227 3.77 -9.42 14.82
C VAL A 227 3.86 -8.02 15.42
N LEU A 228 4.03 -6.98 14.59
CA LEU A 228 4.04 -5.59 15.06
C LEU A 228 2.73 -5.20 15.74
N PHE A 229 1.59 -5.58 15.15
CA PHE A 229 0.29 -5.37 15.79
C PHE A 229 0.22 -6.06 17.17
N GLU A 230 0.68 -7.30 17.27
CA GLU A 230 0.67 -8.04 18.54
C GLU A 230 1.55 -7.38 19.60
N ILE A 231 2.72 -6.88 19.19
CA ILE A 231 3.62 -6.12 20.05
C ILE A 231 2.92 -4.86 20.57
N GLY A 232 2.25 -4.10 19.69
CA GLY A 232 1.46 -2.93 20.07
C GLY A 232 0.37 -3.24 21.08
N LEU A 233 -0.35 -4.34 20.86
CA LEU A 233 -1.42 -4.81 21.72
C LEU A 233 -0.90 -5.28 23.08
N LEU A 234 0.27 -5.92 23.12
CA LEU A 234 0.92 -6.32 24.36
C LEU A 234 1.33 -5.10 25.19
N PHE A 235 1.99 -4.11 24.57
CA PHE A 235 2.40 -2.90 25.26
C PHE A 235 1.22 -2.06 25.75
N SER A 236 0.13 -2.00 24.99
CA SER A 236 -1.07 -1.26 25.40
C SER A 236 -1.71 -1.88 26.66
N ARG A 237 -1.75 -3.22 26.77
CA ARG A 237 -2.20 -3.93 27.99
C ARG A 237 -1.32 -3.65 29.21
N LEU A 238 0.00 -3.70 29.03
CA LEU A 238 0.95 -3.42 30.11
C LEU A 238 0.76 -2.00 30.65
N LEU A 239 0.67 -1.02 29.74
CA LEU A 239 0.51 0.39 30.10
C LEU A 239 -0.84 0.69 30.76
N MET A 240 -1.93 0.04 30.33
CA MET A 240 -3.23 0.16 31.01
C MET A 240 -3.20 -0.42 32.43
N ARG A 241 -2.55 -1.56 32.63
CA ARG A 241 -2.46 -2.19 33.95
C ARG A 241 -1.68 -1.32 34.94
N ASP A 242 -0.60 -0.69 34.49
CA ASP A 242 0.21 0.20 35.32
C ASP A 242 -0.57 1.47 35.71
N ARG A 243 -1.41 2.00 34.82
CA ARG A 243 -2.31 3.13 35.13
C ARG A 243 -3.40 2.74 36.12
N GLN A 244 -4.02 1.58 35.96
CA GLN A 244 -5.04 1.10 36.89
C GLN A 244 -4.48 0.90 38.30
N ARG A 245 -3.25 0.36 38.41
CA ARG A 245 -2.54 0.22 39.69
C ARG A 245 -2.26 1.57 40.33
N LYS A 246 -1.69 2.51 39.56
CA LYS A 246 -1.36 3.84 40.09
C LYS A 246 -2.60 4.59 40.58
N LYS A 247 -3.73 4.43 39.88
CA LYS A 247 -5.00 5.03 40.30
C LYS A 247 -5.54 4.39 41.59
N ALA A 248 -5.38 3.08 41.78
CA ALA A 248 -5.75 2.40 43.03
C ALA A 248 -4.84 2.82 44.20
N ASP A 249 -3.53 2.95 43.98
CA ASP A 249 -2.59 3.40 45.03
C ASP A 249 -2.85 4.86 45.46
N ASP A 250 -3.29 5.73 44.53
CA ASP A 250 -3.67 7.12 44.81
C ASP A 250 -5.03 7.21 45.56
N GLU A 251 -5.96 6.27 45.34
CA GLU A 251 -7.28 6.22 46.01
C GLU A 251 -7.20 5.64 47.44
N ASP A 252 -6.29 4.69 47.71
CA ASP A 252 -6.07 4.12 49.06
C ASP A 252 -5.18 5.01 49.97
N GLY A 253 -4.48 6.00 49.41
CA GLY A 253 -3.57 6.90 50.15
C GLY A 253 -4.24 8.05 50.92
N ASP A 254 -5.54 8.29 50.69
CA ASP A 254 -6.29 9.40 51.28
C ASP A 254 -7.18 8.98 52.49
N GLU A 255 -7.17 7.71 52.91
CA GLU A 255 -7.97 7.22 54.07
C GLU A 255 -7.26 7.26 55.44
N ASP A 256 -6.00 7.72 55.55
CA ASP A 256 -5.31 7.88 56.84
C ASP A 256 -5.52 9.29 57.46
N GLY A 257 -6.77 9.58 57.85
CA GLY A 257 -7.14 10.62 58.83
C GLY A 257 -7.47 9.99 60.19
N PRO A 258 -7.11 10.59 61.34
CA PRO A 258 -6.93 9.85 62.59
C PRO A 258 -8.23 9.30 63.17
N ALA A 259 -8.17 8.02 63.53
CA ALA A 259 -9.21 7.27 64.22
C ALA A 259 -9.77 7.99 65.46
N ALA A 260 -11.10 8.09 65.52
CA ALA A 260 -11.85 8.39 66.74
C ALA A 260 -13.22 7.69 66.76
N GLY A 261 -13.23 6.43 67.22
CA GLY A 261 -14.26 5.85 68.12
C GLY A 261 -15.68 5.53 67.61
N PRO A 262 -16.42 4.63 68.30
CA PRO A 262 -17.41 3.74 67.67
C PRO A 262 -18.88 4.08 67.99
N SER A 263 -19.79 3.71 67.07
CA SER A 263 -21.24 3.71 67.26
C SER A 263 -21.87 2.74 66.24
N ALA A 264 -22.03 1.45 66.56
CA ALA A 264 -23.23 0.88 67.18
C ALA A 264 -24.54 1.03 66.36
N GLY A 265 -24.94 -0.06 65.70
CA GLY A 265 -26.32 -0.57 65.73
C GLY A 265 -27.21 -0.33 64.51
N LYS A 266 -27.46 -1.42 63.75
CA LYS A 266 -28.77 -2.05 63.43
C LYS A 266 -28.63 -2.90 62.17
N ASP A 267 -28.74 -4.23 62.28
CA ASP A 267 -30.00 -5.00 62.11
C ASP A 267 -30.55 -4.86 60.68
N LEU A 268 -30.90 -5.88 59.90
CA LEU A 268 -30.93 -7.34 60.02
C LEU A 268 -31.43 -7.83 58.63
N ALA A 269 -30.96 -9.00 58.19
CA ALA A 269 -31.68 -9.99 57.37
C ALA A 269 -32.12 -9.68 55.91
N LYS A 270 -31.45 -10.40 54.97
CA LYS A 270 -32.04 -11.07 53.78
C LYS A 270 -33.07 -12.14 54.24
N PRO A 271 -33.97 -12.75 53.41
CA PRO A 271 -33.68 -13.17 52.01
C PRO A 271 -34.88 -13.37 51.01
N VAL A 272 -34.50 -13.74 49.77
CA VAL A 272 -35.12 -14.70 48.80
C VAL A 272 -36.51 -14.42 48.16
N ALA A 273 -36.43 -14.19 46.84
CA ALA A 273 -37.14 -14.76 45.68
C ALA A 273 -38.62 -15.24 45.71
N ALA A 274 -39.24 -14.91 44.56
CA ALA A 274 -40.25 -15.66 43.77
C ALA A 274 -41.72 -15.62 44.19
N ALA A 275 -42.58 -15.05 43.32
CA ALA A 275 -43.66 -15.75 42.61
C ALA A 275 -44.60 -14.79 41.84
N ALA A 276 -44.68 -15.03 40.53
CA ALA A 276 -45.81 -14.99 39.59
C ALA A 276 -47.12 -14.20 39.88
N SER A 277 -47.57 -13.49 38.83
CA SER A 277 -48.85 -13.73 38.12
C SER A 277 -49.84 -12.56 38.01
N ALA A 278 -50.12 -12.23 36.75
CA ALA A 278 -51.41 -11.91 36.11
C ALA A 278 -52.01 -10.48 36.13
N ALA A 279 -52.32 -10.09 34.88
CA ALA A 279 -53.54 -9.43 34.38
C ALA A 279 -53.50 -7.92 34.08
N GLY A 280 -53.49 -7.62 32.78
CA GLY A 280 -54.57 -6.87 32.14
C GLY A 280 -54.29 -5.40 31.78
N GLY A 281 -54.46 -5.07 30.49
CA GLY A 281 -54.82 -3.72 30.04
C GLY A 281 -54.00 -3.18 28.87
N GLU A 282 -54.58 -3.22 27.67
CA GLU A 282 -54.11 -2.45 26.51
C GLU A 282 -54.32 -0.94 26.74
N THR A 283 -53.33 -0.12 26.43
CA THR A 283 -53.50 1.20 25.78
C THR A 283 -52.23 1.58 25.03
N GLY A 284 -52.38 1.99 23.76
CA GLY A 284 -51.29 2.46 22.92
C GLY A 284 -50.75 3.82 23.36
N ALA A 285 -49.42 3.94 23.31
CA ALA A 285 -48.70 5.20 23.14
C ALA A 285 -47.27 4.87 22.67
N VAL A 286 -46.85 5.55 21.61
CA VAL A 286 -45.49 5.52 21.04
C VAL A 286 -44.48 5.94 22.12
N GLN A 287 -43.45 5.12 22.37
CA GLN A 287 -42.31 5.45 23.24
C GLN A 287 -40.99 5.09 22.56
N ASP A 288 -40.04 6.00 22.69
CA ASP A 288 -38.67 5.96 22.18
C ASP A 288 -37.98 4.65 22.55
N GLY A 289 -37.43 3.96 21.54
CA GLY A 289 -36.86 2.62 21.68
C GLY A 289 -35.67 2.58 22.62
N GLU A 290 -35.90 2.08 23.83
CA GLU A 290 -34.89 1.53 24.71
C GLU A 290 -34.28 0.31 24.02
N PHE A 291 -32.96 0.29 23.83
CA PHE A 291 -32.25 -0.85 23.24
C PHE A 291 -32.34 -2.03 24.20
N VAL A 292 -33.24 -2.96 23.91
CA VAL A 292 -33.30 -4.27 24.56
C VAL A 292 -32.45 -5.21 23.72
N PRO A 293 -31.34 -5.76 24.23
CA PRO A 293 -30.60 -6.79 23.52
C PRO A 293 -31.50 -8.01 23.33
N LEU A 294 -31.62 -8.47 22.08
CA LEU A 294 -32.35 -9.69 21.71
C LEU A 294 -31.83 -10.86 22.53
N ASP A 295 -32.74 -11.69 23.03
CA ASP A 295 -32.33 -12.94 23.68
C ASP A 295 -31.73 -13.91 22.64
N ASP A 296 -30.99 -14.91 23.13
CA ASP A 296 -30.23 -15.82 22.26
C ASP A 296 -31.13 -16.57 21.25
N HIS A 297 -32.42 -16.78 21.57
CA HIS A 297 -33.38 -17.44 20.70
C HIS A 297 -34.02 -16.48 19.69
N GLU A 298 -34.34 -15.25 20.09
CA GLU A 298 -34.82 -14.22 19.17
C GLU A 298 -33.77 -13.84 18.14
N MET A 299 -32.49 -13.89 18.51
CA MET A 299 -31.38 -13.68 17.59
C MET A 299 -31.24 -14.81 16.56
N GLU A 300 -31.38 -16.08 16.99
CA GLU A 300 -31.42 -17.24 16.07
C GLU A 300 -32.61 -17.13 15.09
N ASP A 301 -33.80 -16.77 15.57
CA ASP A 301 -34.99 -16.58 14.72
C ASP A 301 -34.86 -15.41 13.72
N GLU A 302 -34.04 -14.41 14.05
CA GLU A 302 -33.74 -13.27 13.17
C GLU A 302 -32.65 -13.63 12.15
N PHE A 303 -31.64 -14.40 12.54
CA PHE A 303 -30.65 -14.98 11.63
C PHE A 303 -31.30 -15.93 10.61
N ASP A 304 -32.19 -16.82 11.05
CA ASP A 304 -32.93 -17.75 10.18
C ASP A 304 -33.81 -16.99 9.17
N ARG A 305 -34.40 -15.86 9.59
CA ARG A 305 -35.19 -14.99 8.70
C ARG A 305 -34.32 -14.28 7.67
N ILE A 306 -33.18 -13.73 8.08
CA ILE A 306 -32.24 -13.06 7.19
C ILE A 306 -31.65 -14.05 6.19
N GLU A 307 -31.32 -15.27 6.62
CA GLU A 307 -30.80 -16.32 5.75
C GLU A 307 -31.85 -16.78 4.73
N ALA A 308 -33.11 -16.94 5.14
CA ALA A 308 -34.22 -17.22 4.23
C ALA A 308 -34.51 -16.07 3.25
N GLU A 309 -34.35 -14.81 3.68
CA GLU A 309 -34.48 -13.63 2.80
C GLU A 309 -33.34 -13.59 1.78
N PHE A 310 -32.11 -13.91 2.18
CA PHE A 310 -30.96 -13.98 1.30
C PHE A 310 -31.06 -15.13 0.30
N GLU A 311 -31.54 -16.30 0.74
CA GLU A 311 -31.78 -17.46 -0.12
C GLU A 311 -32.92 -17.20 -1.13
N ALA A 312 -33.95 -16.44 -0.73
CA ALA A 312 -35.00 -15.99 -1.63
C ALA A 312 -34.48 -14.98 -2.67
N LEU A 313 -33.56 -14.09 -2.30
CA LEU A 313 -32.90 -13.15 -3.21
C LEU A 313 -31.94 -13.85 -4.17
N ASP A 314 -31.19 -14.85 -3.71
CA ASP A 314 -30.30 -15.67 -4.54
C ASP A 314 -31.10 -16.52 -5.54
N LYS A 315 -32.23 -17.07 -5.11
CA LYS A 315 -33.17 -17.78 -5.99
C LYS A 315 -33.84 -16.86 -7.02
N ALA A 316 -34.11 -15.60 -6.65
CA ALA A 316 -34.61 -14.60 -7.59
C ALA A 316 -33.52 -14.08 -8.55
N ALA A 317 -32.24 -14.13 -8.15
CA ALA A 317 -31.10 -13.82 -8.99
C ALA A 317 -30.70 -14.98 -9.92
N GLY A 318 -30.97 -16.23 -9.52
CA GLY A 318 -30.64 -17.45 -10.26
C GLY A 318 -31.56 -17.83 -11.42
N GLU A 319 -32.61 -17.05 -11.72
CA GLU A 319 -33.51 -17.33 -12.85
C GLU A 319 -33.03 -16.78 -14.21
N ASN A 320 -31.80 -16.22 -14.30
CA ASN A 320 -31.29 -15.64 -15.56
C ASN A 320 -29.85 -16.02 -15.94
N ASP A 321 -29.28 -17.14 -15.46
CA ASP A 321 -28.00 -17.64 -16.00
C ASP A 321 -27.90 -19.17 -15.91
N GLU A 322 -28.56 -19.87 -16.85
CA GLU A 322 -28.11 -21.22 -17.23
C GLU A 322 -26.95 -21.09 -18.22
N VAL A 323 -25.72 -21.12 -17.72
CA VAL A 323 -24.54 -21.46 -18.53
C VAL A 323 -24.10 -22.85 -18.12
N SER A 324 -24.47 -23.81 -18.96
CA SER A 324 -24.08 -25.21 -18.89
C SER A 324 -22.61 -25.37 -19.28
N ASP A 325 -21.88 -26.14 -18.48
CA ASP A 325 -20.48 -26.54 -18.68
C ASP A 325 -20.28 -27.32 -20.00
N PRO A 326 -19.29 -27.01 -20.85
CA PRO A 326 -18.98 -27.85 -21.99
C PRO A 326 -17.89 -28.88 -21.62
N SER A 327 -18.27 -30.15 -21.69
CA SER A 327 -17.34 -31.27 -21.83
C SER A 327 -16.70 -31.26 -23.24
N PRO A 328 -15.49 -31.81 -23.42
CA PRO A 328 -14.70 -31.62 -24.63
C PRO A 328 -15.05 -32.67 -25.68
N ASP A 329 -15.67 -32.26 -26.78
CA ASP A 329 -15.60 -32.88 -28.11
C ASP A 329 -16.65 -32.20 -29.00
N ASP A 330 -16.24 -31.25 -29.84
CA ASP A 330 -16.44 -31.37 -31.28
C ASP A 330 -15.73 -30.24 -32.03
N GLN A 331 -15.07 -30.62 -33.11
CA GLN A 331 -14.42 -29.71 -34.06
C GLN A 331 -15.45 -29.34 -35.11
N THR A 332 -15.69 -28.05 -35.37
CA THR A 332 -15.95 -27.54 -36.73
C THR A 332 -16.06 -26.01 -36.76
N GLU A 333 -15.25 -25.40 -37.63
CA GLU A 333 -15.66 -24.37 -38.59
C GLU A 333 -15.97 -22.95 -38.04
N TYR A 334 -14.97 -22.06 -38.14
CA TYR A 334 -15.13 -20.60 -38.03
C TYR A 334 -15.38 -20.02 -39.42
N ASP A 335 -16.60 -19.52 -39.65
CA ASP A 335 -16.90 -18.55 -40.72
C ASP A 335 -17.87 -17.50 -40.17
N ASP A 336 -17.64 -16.26 -40.64
CA ASP A 336 -18.43 -15.05 -40.52
C ASP A 336 -18.61 -14.36 -39.15
N ALA A 337 -17.85 -13.26 -39.02
CA ALA A 337 -18.15 -12.15 -38.15
C ALA A 337 -19.22 -11.23 -38.79
N ALA A 338 -20.33 -11.01 -38.08
CA ALA A 338 -21.18 -9.84 -38.31
C ALA A 338 -21.95 -9.45 -37.03
N ASP A 339 -21.96 -8.14 -36.81
CA ASP A 339 -22.93 -7.34 -36.06
C ASP A 339 -22.93 -7.35 -34.53
N ILE A 340 -22.13 -6.43 -33.94
CA ILE A 340 -22.59 -5.64 -32.80
C ILE A 340 -22.35 -4.15 -33.09
N ASN A 341 -23.45 -3.42 -33.18
CA ASN A 341 -23.57 -2.00 -33.46
C ASN A 341 -23.60 -1.21 -32.14
N ILE A 342 -22.63 -0.33 -31.90
CA ILE A 342 -22.68 0.69 -30.85
C ILE A 342 -22.49 2.06 -31.51
N ALA A 343 -23.61 2.75 -31.75
CA ALA A 343 -23.70 4.19 -32.00
C ALA A 343 -24.64 4.75 -30.92
N GLU A 344 -24.16 5.59 -30.01
CA GLU A 344 -24.33 7.06 -29.93
C GLU A 344 -23.62 7.46 -28.60
N GLU A 345 -22.85 8.53 -28.42
CA GLU A 345 -22.82 9.88 -28.98
C GLU A 345 -21.37 10.42 -29.00
N ALA A 346 -20.98 11.11 -30.07
CA ALA A 346 -19.77 11.94 -30.13
C ALA A 346 -20.17 13.36 -30.60
N PRO A 347 -19.60 14.45 -30.03
CA PRO A 347 -19.96 15.79 -30.43
C PRO A 347 -19.41 16.16 -31.81
N ALA A 348 -20.20 16.98 -32.49
CA ALA A 348 -20.16 17.31 -33.90
C ALA A 348 -18.91 18.04 -34.42
N LYS A 349 -18.67 17.77 -35.72
CA LYS A 349 -18.06 18.58 -36.79
C LYS A 349 -16.54 18.57 -36.96
N TRP A 350 -16.08 17.60 -37.75
CA TRP A 350 -15.00 17.80 -38.73
C TRP A 350 -15.56 17.54 -40.14
N SER A 351 -15.25 18.43 -41.08
CA SER A 351 -15.63 18.29 -42.50
C SER A 351 -14.74 17.26 -43.18
N ALA A 352 -15.24 16.61 -44.25
CA ALA A 352 -14.43 15.74 -45.10
C ALA A 352 -13.26 16.47 -45.79
N GLU A 353 -13.31 17.80 -45.88
CA GLU A 353 -12.17 18.63 -46.32
C GLU A 353 -11.11 18.83 -45.24
N ASP A 354 -11.49 18.83 -43.95
CA ASP A 354 -10.55 19.00 -42.83
C ASP A 354 -9.68 17.75 -42.65
N ALA A 355 -10.23 16.56 -42.95
CA ALA A 355 -9.50 15.30 -42.95
C ALA A 355 -8.55 15.16 -44.16
N ALA A 356 -8.90 15.76 -45.31
CA ALA A 356 -8.09 15.71 -46.52
C ALA A 356 -6.86 16.63 -46.42
N ASN A 357 -6.99 17.80 -45.80
CA ASN A 357 -5.87 18.73 -45.59
C ASN A 357 -4.90 18.30 -44.47
N MET A 358 -5.18 17.22 -43.75
CA MET A 358 -4.30 16.71 -42.70
C MET A 358 -3.35 15.60 -43.19
N LEU A 359 -3.47 15.22 -44.47
CA LEU A 359 -2.63 14.20 -45.12
C LEU A 359 -1.53 14.80 -46.02
N ASP A 360 -1.49 16.12 -46.18
CA ASP A 360 -0.50 16.84 -46.98
C ASP A 360 0.30 17.79 -46.07
N GLU A 361 1.20 17.25 -45.24
CA GLU A 361 2.47 17.88 -44.78
C GLU A 361 3.05 17.07 -43.61
N GLU A 362 3.82 16.03 -43.93
CA GLU A 362 5.17 15.74 -43.43
C GLU A 362 5.51 14.27 -43.70
N ASP A 363 6.50 14.10 -44.57
CA ASP A 363 6.96 12.87 -45.19
C ASP A 363 7.73 11.99 -44.18
N PHE A 364 7.03 11.20 -43.37
CA PHE A 364 7.61 10.09 -42.61
C PHE A 364 7.32 8.77 -43.34
N PRO A 365 8.29 8.16 -44.04
CA PRO A 365 8.07 6.87 -44.67
C PRO A 365 7.86 5.81 -43.59
N ALA A 366 6.69 5.16 -43.62
CA ALA A 366 6.43 3.98 -42.81
C ALA A 366 7.48 2.90 -43.13
N ARG A 367 8.45 2.72 -42.23
CA ARG A 367 9.52 1.71 -42.38
C ARG A 367 8.89 0.32 -42.41
N SER A 368 9.17 -0.44 -43.45
CA SER A 368 8.76 -1.84 -43.50
C SER A 368 9.50 -2.64 -42.42
N ALA A 369 8.86 -3.66 -41.84
CA ALA A 369 9.49 -4.52 -40.82
C ALA A 369 10.82 -5.14 -41.30
N THR A 370 10.94 -5.38 -42.60
CA THR A 370 12.16 -5.83 -43.29
C THR A 370 13.29 -4.81 -43.27
N GLU A 371 12.98 -3.52 -43.41
CA GLU A 371 13.98 -2.43 -43.35
C GLU A 371 14.50 -2.21 -41.93
N ALA A 372 13.62 -2.31 -40.92
CA ALA A 372 14.03 -2.22 -39.52
C ALA A 372 14.94 -3.39 -39.11
N LEU A 373 14.66 -4.60 -39.62
CA LEU A 373 15.50 -5.78 -39.40
C LEU A 373 16.88 -5.62 -40.06
N ALA A 374 16.93 -5.07 -41.27
CA ALA A 374 18.18 -4.80 -41.98
C ALA A 374 19.05 -3.74 -41.27
N ASP A 375 18.45 -2.71 -40.67
CA ASP A 375 19.16 -1.73 -39.84
C ASP A 375 19.77 -2.39 -38.59
N ALA A 376 19.02 -3.25 -37.91
CA ALA A 376 19.52 -3.99 -36.74
C ALA A 376 20.71 -4.90 -37.11
N LYS A 377 20.65 -5.59 -38.26
CA LYS A 377 21.76 -6.40 -38.77
C LYS A 377 22.99 -5.55 -39.09
N LEU A 378 22.83 -4.36 -39.68
CA LEU A 378 23.94 -3.43 -39.94
C LEU A 378 24.59 -2.91 -38.63
N GLN A 379 23.80 -2.65 -37.60
CA GLN A 379 24.32 -2.27 -36.28
C GLN A 379 25.10 -3.41 -35.62
N GLN A 380 24.62 -4.65 -35.76
CA GLN A 380 25.32 -5.84 -35.27
C GLN A 380 26.63 -6.08 -36.02
N VAL A 381 26.67 -5.84 -37.34
CA VAL A 381 27.90 -5.89 -38.15
C VAL A 381 28.94 -4.90 -37.62
N ALA A 382 28.54 -3.68 -37.27
CA ALA A 382 29.46 -2.70 -36.70
C ALA A 382 30.08 -3.18 -35.37
N ALA A 383 29.29 -3.83 -34.51
CA ALA A 383 29.77 -4.41 -33.27
C ALA A 383 30.72 -5.61 -33.50
N LEU A 384 30.41 -6.50 -34.45
CA LEU A 384 31.25 -7.65 -34.80
C LEU A 384 32.58 -7.25 -35.45
N ARG A 385 32.60 -6.15 -36.20
CA ARG A 385 33.85 -5.56 -36.73
C ARG A 385 34.75 -5.04 -35.61
N ALA A 386 34.18 -4.47 -34.55
CA ALA A 386 34.95 -3.98 -33.40
C ALA A 386 35.61 -5.12 -32.58
N THR A 387 35.04 -6.33 -32.62
CA THR A 387 35.56 -7.52 -31.92
C THR A 387 36.44 -8.42 -32.79
N GLY A 388 36.67 -8.06 -34.05
CA GLY A 388 37.49 -8.84 -34.99
C GLY A 388 36.81 -10.08 -35.57
N ALA A 389 35.49 -10.23 -35.41
CA ALA A 389 34.71 -11.38 -35.88
C ALA A 389 34.24 -11.23 -37.34
N GLU A 390 35.17 -11.01 -38.27
CA GLU A 390 34.88 -10.64 -39.66
C GLU A 390 34.08 -11.69 -40.45
N SER A 391 34.26 -12.98 -40.15
CA SER A 391 33.49 -14.05 -40.82
C SER A 391 31.99 -13.98 -40.50
N GLN A 392 31.62 -13.58 -39.28
CA GLN A 392 30.23 -13.44 -38.86
C GLN A 392 29.63 -12.15 -39.42
N ALA A 393 30.43 -11.07 -39.46
CA ALA A 393 30.06 -9.82 -40.12
C ALA A 393 29.74 -10.02 -41.61
N ARG A 394 30.56 -10.80 -42.33
CA ARG A 394 30.30 -11.14 -43.74
C ARG A 394 28.96 -11.86 -43.95
N GLY A 395 28.62 -12.82 -43.09
CA GLY A 395 27.34 -13.54 -43.17
C GLY A 395 26.12 -12.62 -43.07
N LEU A 396 26.10 -11.74 -42.07
CA LEU A 396 25.02 -10.77 -41.89
C LEU A 396 24.95 -9.74 -43.02
N LEU A 397 26.08 -9.34 -43.59
CA LEU A 397 26.11 -8.42 -44.74
C LEU A 397 25.47 -9.03 -45.98
N TYR A 398 25.63 -10.33 -46.24
CA TYR A 398 24.95 -11.00 -47.35
C TYR A 398 23.42 -11.07 -47.14
N GLU A 399 22.96 -11.25 -45.90
CA GLU A 399 21.52 -11.19 -45.59
C GLU A 399 20.94 -9.79 -45.78
N VAL A 400 21.67 -8.74 -45.38
CA VAL A 400 21.27 -7.35 -45.65
C VAL A 400 21.23 -7.07 -47.16
N LEU A 401 22.12 -7.69 -47.95
CA LEU A 401 22.10 -7.58 -49.41
C LEU A 401 20.89 -8.27 -50.06
N SER A 402 20.34 -9.33 -49.46
CA SER A 402 19.09 -9.93 -49.94
C SER A 402 17.87 -9.14 -49.49
N GLU A 403 17.81 -8.71 -48.23
CA GLU A 403 16.56 -8.28 -47.56
C GLU A 403 16.42 -6.75 -47.38
N GLY A 404 17.51 -5.98 -47.43
CA GLY A 404 17.49 -4.54 -47.13
C GLY A 404 17.01 -3.64 -48.26
N SER A 405 16.76 -2.36 -47.96
CA SER A 405 16.45 -1.33 -48.96
C SER A 405 17.68 -0.97 -49.82
N ALA A 406 17.48 -0.25 -50.92
CA ALA A 406 18.56 0.10 -51.85
C ALA A 406 19.73 0.83 -51.18
N SER A 407 19.46 1.69 -50.18
CA SER A 407 20.47 2.40 -49.40
C SER A 407 21.24 1.46 -48.47
N GLN A 408 20.55 0.56 -47.77
CA GLN A 408 21.15 -0.44 -46.89
C GLN A 408 22.04 -1.42 -47.66
N LYS A 409 21.62 -1.85 -48.86
CA LYS A 409 22.45 -2.68 -49.76
C LYS A 409 23.70 -1.95 -50.26
N ALA A 410 23.64 -0.62 -50.41
CA ALA A 410 24.82 0.18 -50.79
C ALA A 410 25.83 0.25 -49.64
N VAL A 411 25.35 0.45 -48.40
CA VAL A 411 26.19 0.43 -47.20
C VAL A 411 26.82 -0.95 -46.99
N ALA A 412 26.04 -2.02 -47.11
CA ALA A 412 26.55 -3.39 -46.95
C ALA A 412 27.64 -3.73 -47.99
N ARG A 413 27.49 -3.30 -49.25
CA ARG A 413 28.54 -3.46 -50.28
C ARG A 413 29.83 -2.73 -49.94
N ASN A 414 29.74 -1.46 -49.51
CA ASN A 414 30.94 -0.69 -49.13
C ASN A 414 31.68 -1.34 -47.95
N ILE A 415 30.93 -1.85 -46.96
CA ILE A 415 31.52 -2.56 -45.82
C ILE A 415 32.20 -3.86 -46.25
N LEU A 416 31.59 -4.64 -47.14
CA LEU A 416 32.23 -5.86 -47.69
C LEU A 416 33.52 -5.53 -48.43
N GLU A 417 33.54 -4.49 -49.26
CA GLU A 417 34.75 -4.03 -49.96
C GLU A 417 35.88 -3.58 -49.02
N GLN A 418 35.54 -3.08 -47.81
CA GLN A 418 36.52 -2.74 -46.77
C GLN A 418 37.06 -3.95 -46.02
N ILE A 419 36.31 -5.05 -45.95
CA ILE A 419 36.74 -6.29 -45.28
C ILE A 419 37.57 -7.16 -46.25
N ASP A 420 37.38 -6.99 -47.55
CA ASP A 420 38.10 -7.74 -48.59
C ASP A 420 39.41 -7.06 -49.05
N ASN A 421 39.67 -5.81 -48.64
CA ASN A 421 40.96 -5.11 -48.78
C ASN A 421 41.74 -5.17 -47.47
#